data_AF-A0A5J5EGQ8-F1
#
_entry.id   AF-A0A5J5EGQ8-F1
#
_cell.length_a   1.000
_cell.length_b   1.000
_cell.length_c   1.000
_cell.angle_alpha   90.00
_cell.angle_beta   90.00
_cell.angle_gamma   90.00
#
_symmetry.space_group_name_H-M   'P 1'
#
loop_
_entity.id
_entity.type
_entity.pdbx_description
1 polymer ?
#
loop_
_entity_poly.entity_id
_entity_poly.type
_entity_poly.pdbx_seq_one_letter_code
_entity_poly.pdbx_strand_id
1 'polypeptide(L)'
;MNASTIARAAAHHRTPMISFLGKRAIPQNIDHTPRPHPQSPTGRLPSSFAEYRKNAQQHGPLAFQPSVRRGSIQPAAGEVFDRNELPKRFWRMTITPEEIEIIESGGAAAWA
;
A
#
# COMPACT_ATOMS: atom_id res chain seq x y z
N MET A 1 18.94 16.82 -63.97
CA MET A 1 19.36 16.89 -62.55
C MET A 1 19.55 15.46 -62.07
N ASN A 2 20.79 14.97 -62.11
CA ASN A 2 21.09 13.56 -61.84
C ASN A 2 21.57 13.43 -60.40
N ALA A 3 20.77 12.80 -59.54
CA ALA A 3 21.14 12.57 -58.15
C ALA A 3 22.42 11.71 -58.09
N SER A 4 23.41 12.19 -57.34
CA SER A 4 24.73 11.59 -57.21
C SER A 4 24.66 10.18 -56.62
N THR A 5 25.52 9.30 -57.09
CA THR A 5 25.61 7.87 -56.74
C THR A 5 25.77 7.61 -55.23
N ILE A 6 26.32 8.58 -54.50
CA ILE A 6 26.52 8.54 -53.04
C ILE A 6 25.18 8.51 -52.29
N ALA A 7 24.17 9.25 -52.76
CA ALA A 7 22.84 9.26 -52.14
C ALA A 7 22.12 7.90 -52.27
N ARG A 8 22.38 7.15 -53.34
CA ARG A 8 21.83 5.79 -53.53
C ARG A 8 22.48 4.77 -52.59
N ALA A 9 23.79 4.83 -52.37
CA ALA A 9 24.50 3.88 -51.51
C ALA A 9 24.12 4.01 -50.02
N ALA A 10 23.89 5.24 -49.52
CA ALA A 10 23.52 5.48 -48.13
C ALA A 10 22.13 4.93 -47.74
N ALA A 11 21.23 4.76 -48.71
CA ALA A 11 19.88 4.21 -48.50
C ALA A 11 19.86 2.69 -48.26
N HIS A 12 20.94 1.96 -48.60
CA HIS A 12 20.99 0.51 -48.51
C HIS A 12 21.50 -0.05 -47.17
N HIS A 13 22.05 0.79 -46.27
CA HIS A 13 22.67 0.34 -45.01
C HIS A 13 21.83 0.54 -43.74
N ARG A 14 20.66 1.17 -43.84
CA ARG A 14 19.78 1.39 -42.68
C ARG A 14 18.35 1.03 -43.03
N THR A 15 17.95 -0.20 -42.72
CA THR A 15 16.54 -0.60 -42.70
C THR A 15 15.87 0.08 -41.49
N PRO A 16 14.95 1.04 -41.67
CA PRO A 16 14.24 1.63 -40.53
C PRO A 16 13.38 0.55 -39.87
N MET A 17 13.56 0.31 -38.58
CA MET A 17 12.73 -0.62 -37.79
C MET A 17 11.30 -0.12 -37.56
N ILE A 18 10.99 1.09 -38.04
CA ILE A 18 9.67 1.71 -37.91
C ILE A 18 8.86 1.33 -39.14
N SER A 19 7.87 0.46 -38.96
CA SER A 19 6.85 0.18 -39.97
C SER A 19 5.74 1.22 -39.90
N PHE A 20 5.53 1.98 -40.98
CA PHE A 20 4.41 2.91 -41.09
C PHE A 20 3.11 2.13 -41.40
N LEU A 21 2.48 1.60 -40.35
CA LEU A 21 1.28 0.75 -40.40
C LEU A 21 -0.03 1.48 -40.84
N GLY A 22 0.07 2.66 -41.45
CA GLY A 22 -1.09 3.47 -41.83
C GLY A 22 -1.88 4.04 -40.65
N LYS A 23 -3.10 4.54 -40.91
CA LYS A 23 -3.98 5.09 -39.87
C LYS A 23 -4.49 3.95 -38.98
N ARG A 24 -4.16 4.00 -37.69
CA ARG A 24 -4.66 3.04 -36.70
C ARG A 24 -6.18 3.15 -36.62
N ALA A 25 -6.89 2.08 -36.97
CA ALA A 25 -8.34 1.99 -36.75
C ALA A 25 -8.59 1.59 -35.30
N ILE A 26 -9.37 2.39 -34.58
CA ILE A 26 -9.79 2.04 -33.21
C ILE A 26 -10.89 0.97 -33.36
N PRO A 27 -10.75 -0.20 -32.73
CA PRO A 27 -11.79 -1.21 -32.76
C PRO A 27 -13.06 -0.64 -32.14
N GLN A 28 -14.17 -0.70 -32.89
CA GLN A 28 -15.46 -0.17 -32.44
C GLN A 28 -16.09 -1.03 -31.35
N ASN A 29 -15.70 -2.31 -31.27
CA ASN A 29 -16.16 -3.24 -30.27
C ASN A 29 -14.96 -3.91 -29.61
N ILE A 30 -14.83 -3.70 -28.30
CA ILE A 30 -13.79 -4.27 -27.46
C ILE A 30 -14.50 -5.16 -26.44
N ASP A 31 -13.96 -6.35 -26.22
CA ASP A 31 -14.45 -7.24 -25.19
C ASP A 31 -14.16 -6.65 -23.80
N HIS A 32 -15.21 -6.20 -23.12
CA HIS A 32 -15.18 -5.67 -21.75
C HIS A 32 -15.62 -6.72 -20.71
N THR A 33 -15.64 -8.01 -21.07
CA THR A 33 -15.91 -9.07 -20.11
C THR A 33 -14.94 -8.94 -18.94
N PRO A 34 -15.43 -8.81 -17.70
CA PRO A 34 -14.56 -8.80 -16.53
C PRO A 34 -13.75 -10.10 -16.52
N ARG A 35 -12.44 -9.99 -16.27
CA ARG A 35 -11.56 -11.15 -16.18
C ARG A 35 -10.78 -11.12 -14.87
N PRO A 36 -10.57 -12.28 -14.23
CA PRO A 36 -9.73 -12.34 -13.05
C PRO A 36 -8.29 -11.96 -13.41
N HIS A 37 -7.63 -11.26 -12.49
CA HIS A 37 -6.21 -10.93 -12.65
C HIS A 37 -5.36 -12.22 -12.66
N PRO A 38 -4.30 -12.34 -13.49
CA PRO A 38 -3.45 -13.53 -13.53
C PRO A 38 -2.83 -13.92 -12.19
N GLN A 39 -2.57 -12.92 -11.32
CA GLN A 39 -2.03 -13.13 -9.97
C GLN A 39 -3.13 -13.11 -8.88
N SER A 40 -4.40 -13.27 -9.25
CA SER A 40 -5.47 -13.39 -8.27
C SER A 40 -5.30 -14.69 -7.47
N PRO A 41 -5.37 -14.65 -6.13
CA PRO A 41 -5.25 -15.84 -5.30
C PRO A 41 -6.27 -16.94 -5.63
N THR A 42 -7.47 -16.55 -6.08
CA THR A 42 -8.57 -17.48 -6.38
C THR A 42 -8.77 -17.72 -7.87
N GLY A 43 -8.16 -16.88 -8.73
CA GLY A 43 -8.29 -16.99 -10.20
C GLY A 43 -9.73 -16.86 -10.72
N ARG A 44 -10.67 -16.37 -9.91
CA ARG A 44 -12.10 -16.25 -10.24
C ARG A 44 -12.62 -14.90 -9.79
N LEU A 45 -13.57 -14.36 -10.54
CA LEU A 45 -14.27 -13.15 -10.14
C LEU A 45 -15.30 -13.46 -9.05
N PRO A 46 -15.48 -12.56 -8.06
CA PRO A 46 -16.59 -12.68 -7.13
C PRO A 46 -17.93 -12.51 -7.85
N SER A 47 -18.92 -13.32 -7.46
CA SER A 47 -20.30 -13.25 -7.99
C SER A 47 -21.02 -11.95 -7.62
N SER A 48 -20.65 -11.37 -6.47
CA SER A 48 -21.25 -10.16 -5.88
C SER A 48 -20.29 -9.52 -4.87
N PHE A 49 -20.50 -8.23 -4.62
CA PHE A 49 -19.76 -7.49 -3.60
C PHE A 49 -19.98 -8.07 -2.18
N ALA A 50 -21.20 -8.55 -1.90
CA ALA A 50 -21.53 -9.17 -0.62
C ALA A 50 -20.75 -10.47 -0.38
N GLU A 51 -20.57 -11.29 -1.41
CA GLU A 51 -19.80 -12.54 -1.31
C GLU A 51 -18.29 -12.27 -1.19
N TYR A 52 -17.75 -11.31 -1.95
CA TYR A 52 -16.37 -10.84 -1.78
C TYR A 52 -16.08 -10.44 -0.33
N ARG A 53 -16.97 -9.64 0.27
CA ARG A 53 -16.76 -9.09 1.62
C ARG A 53 -16.83 -10.14 2.73
N LYS A 54 -17.44 -11.31 2.49
CA LYS A 54 -17.40 -12.44 3.44
C LYS A 54 -16.00 -13.07 3.54
N ASN A 55 -15.25 -13.08 2.44
CA ASN A 55 -13.96 -13.76 2.34
C ASN A 55 -12.76 -12.83 2.55
N ALA A 56 -12.95 -11.51 2.41
CA ALA A 56 -11.90 -10.52 2.55
C ALA A 56 -11.47 -10.35 4.02
N GLN A 57 -10.28 -10.85 4.36
CA GLN A 57 -9.71 -10.72 5.72
C GLN A 57 -9.46 -9.26 6.14
N GLN A 58 -9.29 -8.35 5.19
CA GLN A 58 -8.97 -6.94 5.46
C GLN A 58 -10.13 -6.13 6.06
N HIS A 59 -11.38 -6.58 5.91
CA HIS A 59 -12.55 -5.74 6.21
C HIS A 59 -13.34 -6.17 7.46
N GLY A 60 -12.87 -7.17 8.19
CA GLY A 60 -13.60 -7.76 9.31
C GLY A 60 -14.93 -8.42 8.86
N PRO A 61 -15.55 -9.24 9.71
CA PRO A 61 -16.78 -9.94 9.35
C PRO A 61 -17.93 -8.94 9.10
N LEU A 62 -18.59 -9.05 7.93
CA LEU A 62 -19.75 -8.23 7.54
C LEU A 62 -21.03 -8.56 8.33
N ALA A 63 -21.10 -9.77 8.89
CA ALA A 63 -22.24 -10.16 9.69
C ALA A 63 -22.21 -9.43 11.03
N PHE A 64 -23.35 -8.86 11.45
CA PHE A 64 -23.62 -8.55 12.85
C PHE A 64 -23.61 -9.89 13.61
N GLN A 65 -22.42 -10.36 13.94
CA GLN A 65 -22.28 -11.38 14.96
C GLN A 65 -22.63 -10.66 16.26
N PRO A 66 -23.69 -11.08 17.00
CA PRO A 66 -23.82 -10.63 18.37
C PRO A 66 -22.47 -10.88 19.03
N SER A 67 -22.01 -9.91 19.83
CA SER A 67 -20.66 -9.72 20.41
C SER A 67 -19.96 -10.92 21.09
N VAL A 68 -20.54 -12.11 20.99
CA VAL A 68 -20.24 -13.41 21.62
C VAL A 68 -18.90 -14.04 21.20
N ARG A 69 -18.23 -13.54 20.15
CA ARG A 69 -16.93 -14.08 19.69
C ARG A 69 -15.81 -13.05 19.63
N ARG A 70 -15.90 -11.93 20.35
CA ARG A 70 -14.68 -11.21 20.71
C ARG A 70 -14.06 -11.96 21.88
N GLY A 71 -12.79 -12.37 21.74
CA GLY A 71 -12.04 -12.94 22.84
C GLY A 71 -12.05 -12.00 24.05
N SER A 72 -11.71 -12.54 25.22
CA SER A 72 -11.58 -11.72 26.43
C SER A 72 -10.66 -10.53 26.17
N ILE A 73 -11.12 -9.33 26.50
CA ILE A 73 -10.32 -8.10 26.51
C ILE A 73 -9.54 -8.01 27.84
N GLN A 74 -9.55 -9.04 28.68
CA GLN A 74 -8.76 -9.09 29.91
C GLN A 74 -7.40 -9.75 29.59
N PRO A 75 -6.27 -9.29 30.15
CA PRO A 75 -4.98 -9.91 29.88
C PRO A 75 -4.94 -11.29 30.53
N ALA A 76 -4.11 -12.19 30.02
CA ALA A 76 -3.93 -13.50 30.63
C ALA A 76 -3.24 -13.38 32.00
N ALA A 77 -3.24 -14.47 32.78
CA ALA A 77 -2.54 -14.49 34.06
C ALA A 77 -1.04 -14.18 33.85
N GLY A 78 -0.58 -13.07 34.44
CA GLY A 78 0.81 -12.60 34.31
C GLY A 78 1.04 -11.58 33.19
N GLU A 79 0.03 -11.27 32.39
CA GLU A 79 0.06 -10.16 31.44
C GLU A 79 -0.62 -8.92 32.06
N VAL A 80 -0.15 -7.75 31.66
CA VAL A 80 -0.72 -6.46 32.06
C VAL A 80 -1.02 -5.61 30.83
N PHE A 81 -2.05 -4.77 30.90
CA PHE A 81 -2.37 -3.88 29.78
C PHE A 81 -1.50 -2.65 29.73
N ASP A 82 -1.25 -2.08 30.90
CA ASP A 82 -0.48 -0.86 31.02
C ASP A 82 0.93 -1.17 31.55
N ARG A 83 1.91 -0.42 31.06
CA ARG A 83 3.27 -0.44 31.58
C ARG A 83 3.33 0.10 33.01
N ASN A 84 2.35 0.89 33.43
CA ASN A 84 2.21 1.37 34.80
C ASN A 84 1.91 0.23 35.79
N GLU A 85 1.37 -0.90 35.33
CA GLU A 85 1.11 -2.08 36.17
C GLU A 85 2.36 -2.96 36.35
N LEU A 86 3.40 -2.75 35.53
CA LEU A 86 4.71 -3.41 35.67
C LEU A 86 5.57 -2.73 36.73
N PRO A 87 6.69 -3.35 37.15
CA PRO A 87 7.68 -2.67 37.99
C PRO A 87 8.18 -1.36 37.38
N LYS A 88 8.50 -0.36 38.22
CA LYS A 88 8.88 1.01 37.84
C LYS A 88 9.99 1.11 36.78
N ARG A 89 10.87 0.09 36.68
CA ARG A 89 11.90 0.00 35.63
C ARG A 89 11.33 0.00 34.19
N PHE A 90 10.09 -0.45 34.02
CA PHE A 90 9.42 -0.57 32.72
C PHE A 90 8.48 0.59 32.41
N TRP A 91 8.28 1.49 33.37
CA TRP A 91 7.44 2.67 33.19
C TRP A 91 8.07 3.61 32.17
N ARG A 92 7.22 4.44 31.55
CA ARG A 92 7.70 5.51 30.69
C ARG A 92 8.43 6.54 31.56
N MET A 93 9.50 7.12 31.04
CA MET A 93 10.13 8.26 31.71
C MET A 93 9.12 9.41 31.77
N THR A 94 8.84 9.87 32.98
CA THR A 94 8.00 11.05 33.22
C THR A 94 8.93 12.23 33.42
N ILE A 95 8.90 13.20 32.51
CA ILE A 95 9.65 14.46 32.67
C ILE A 95 8.86 15.32 33.65
N THR A 96 9.52 15.72 34.73
CA THR A 96 8.93 16.59 35.76
C THR A 96 8.80 18.04 35.23
N PRO A 97 7.89 18.87 35.78
CA PRO A 97 7.76 20.26 35.37
C PRO A 97 9.08 21.05 35.48
N GLU A 98 9.87 20.78 36.52
CA GLU A 98 11.19 21.39 36.70
C GLU A 98 12.17 20.99 35.59
N GLU A 99 12.21 19.70 35.23
CA GLU A 99 13.03 19.23 34.09
C GLU A 99 12.57 19.83 32.76
N ILE A 100 11.26 20.03 32.58
CA ILE A 100 10.70 20.72 31.40
C ILE A 100 11.23 22.16 31.36
N GLU A 101 11.15 22.91 32.46
CA GLU A 101 11.66 24.29 32.53
C GLU A 101 13.17 24.37 32.30
N ILE A 102 13.93 23.41 32.81
CA ILE A 102 15.38 23.31 32.55
C ILE A 102 15.65 23.07 31.06
N ILE A 103 14.87 22.19 30.40
CA ILE A 103 15.01 21.93 28.96
C ILE A 103 14.62 23.17 28.15
N GLU A 104 13.50 23.83 28.49
CA GLU A 104 13.00 25.02 27.79
C GLU A 104 13.92 26.24 27.95
N SER A 105 14.53 26.39 29.13
CA SER A 105 15.54 27.42 29.39
C SER A 105 16.92 27.11 28.81
N GLY A 106 17.09 25.97 28.14
CA GLY A 106 18.38 25.53 27.60
C GLY A 106 19.44 25.27 28.68
N GLY A 107 19.00 24.92 29.89
CA GLY A 107 19.84 24.73 31.07
C GLY A 107 19.95 25.94 32.00
N ALA A 108 19.51 27.13 31.59
CA ALA A 108 19.71 28.35 32.40
C ALA A 108 19.00 28.32 33.77
N ALA A 109 17.85 27.65 33.88
CA ALA A 109 17.11 27.51 35.14
C ALA A 109 17.79 26.60 36.19
N ALA A 110 18.78 25.79 35.79
CA ALA A 110 19.47 24.87 36.73
C ALA A 110 20.48 25.57 37.66
N TRP A 111 20.82 26.84 37.38
CA TRP A 111 21.84 27.61 38.12
C TRP A 111 21.39 29.02 38.53
N ALA A 112 20.11 29.33 38.39
CA ALA A 112 19.50 30.58 38.85
C ALA A 112 18.98 30.43 40.29
#